data_AF-A0A7C0UC21-F1
#
_entry.id   AF-A0A7C0UC21-F1
#
_cell.length_a   1.000
_cell.length_b   1.000
_cell.length_c   1.000
_cell.angle_alpha   90.00
_cell.angle_beta   90.00
_cell.angle_gamma   90.00
#
_symmetry.space_group_name_H-M   'P 1'
#
loop_
_entity.id
_entity.type
_entity.pdbx_description
1 polymer ?
#
loop_
_entity_poly.entity_id
_entity_poly.type
_entity_poly.pdbx_seq_one_letter_code
_entity_poly.pdbx_strand_id
1 'polypeptide(L)'
;MTPRYLRQLGSGHIYVYTPELAARKDMVPLEIDTAKRRIDAMKKAIEEKKARIAALKENATLGNDMANEAKEVAAKLAELEKQMEELDKTEQRLMEGNFAEEEELTPQAKLETEDDILSAQRKQRIDQDPQIQEIRAMTNKNQVEEYMLREYGIEINRRKTMAELKAEAEEARIQRIFENEE
;
A
#
# COMPACT_ATOMS: atom_id res chain seq x y z
N MET A 1 57.59 9.87 17.30
CA MET A 1 56.85 9.17 18.39
C MET A 1 55.38 9.16 18.04
N THR A 2 54.76 8.00 17.93
CA THR A 2 53.31 7.89 17.72
C THR A 2 52.61 8.24 19.04
N PRO A 3 51.64 9.18 19.06
CA PRO A 3 50.91 9.49 20.29
C PRO A 3 50.18 8.24 20.78
N ARG A 4 50.41 7.88 22.06
CA ARG A 4 49.71 6.77 22.72
C ARG A 4 48.39 7.32 23.28
N TYR A 5 47.31 6.55 23.13
CA TYR A 5 46.00 6.91 23.64
C TYR A 5 45.53 5.87 24.65
N LEU A 6 44.77 6.32 25.64
CA LEU A 6 44.12 5.51 26.66
C LEU A 6 42.61 5.59 26.46
N ARG A 7 41.91 4.49 26.68
CA ARG A 7 40.45 4.41 26.69
C ARG A 7 39.97 4.11 28.10
N GLN A 8 38.99 4.87 28.56
CA GLN A 8 38.29 4.59 29.82
C GLN A 8 37.28 3.45 29.65
N LEU A 9 37.30 2.45 30.54
CA LEU A 9 36.48 1.24 30.42
C LEU A 9 34.98 1.51 30.57
N GLY A 10 34.58 2.32 31.56
CA GLY A 10 33.16 2.58 31.84
C GLY A 10 32.48 3.50 30.83
N SER A 11 33.16 4.58 30.44
CA SER A 11 32.57 5.62 29.58
C SER A 11 32.96 5.52 28.10
N GLY A 12 34.01 4.76 27.78
CA GLY A 12 34.55 4.66 26.42
C GLY A 12 35.33 5.88 25.91
N HIS A 13 35.54 6.92 26.73
CA HIS A 13 36.26 8.13 26.32
C HIS A 13 37.74 7.86 26.04
N ILE A 14 38.31 8.60 25.08
CA ILE A 14 39.69 8.46 24.63
C ILE A 14 40.50 9.67 25.13
N TYR A 15 41.62 9.40 25.81
CA TYR A 15 42.54 10.39 26.36
C TYR A 15 43.94 10.22 25.77
N VAL A 16 44.71 11.30 25.72
CA VAL A 16 46.15 11.22 25.42
C VAL A 16 46.86 10.56 26.60
N TYR A 17 47.82 9.68 26.33
CA TYR A 17 48.60 9.01 27.37
C TYR A 17 49.34 10.03 28.24
N THR A 18 49.06 9.99 29.54
CA THR A 18 49.93 10.55 30.57
C THR A 18 50.21 9.47 31.63
N PRO A 19 51.36 9.51 32.31
CA PRO A 19 51.68 8.54 33.37
C PRO A 19 50.61 8.49 34.47
N GLU A 20 50.04 9.65 34.82
CA GLU A 20 48.99 9.77 35.83
C GLU A 20 47.69 9.08 35.43
N LEU A 21 47.29 9.19 34.16
CA LEU A 21 46.10 8.51 33.64
C LEU A 21 46.35 7.01 33.46
N ALA A 22 47.55 6.60 33.04
CA ALA A 22 47.91 5.20 32.87
C ALA A 22 47.98 4.43 34.20
N ALA A 23 48.26 5.12 35.31
CA ALA A 23 48.26 4.52 36.64
C ALA A 23 46.85 4.25 37.19
N ARG A 24 45.80 4.82 36.56
CA ARG A 24 44.42 4.56 36.97
C ARG A 24 43.96 3.20 36.47
N LYS A 25 43.28 2.44 37.34
CA LYS A 25 42.80 1.07 37.03
C LYS A 25 41.67 1.01 36.00
N ASP A 26 41.09 2.15 35.63
CA ASP A 26 39.96 2.25 34.68
C ASP A 26 40.40 2.63 33.25
N MET A 27 41.70 2.78 33.01
CA MET A 27 42.27 3.20 31.72
C MET A 27 43.03 2.06 31.05
N VAL A 28 42.76 1.81 29.78
CA VAL A 28 43.40 0.75 28.98
C VAL A 28 44.03 1.34 27.73
N PRO A 29 45.22 0.88 27.29
CA PRO A 29 45.82 1.31 26.04
C PRO A 29 44.88 1.09 24.86
N LEU A 30 44.64 2.14 24.08
CA LEU A 30 43.87 2.04 22.86
C LEU A 30 44.79 1.58 21.72
N GLU A 31 44.62 0.33 21.31
CA GLU A 31 45.28 -0.16 20.11
C GLU A 31 44.52 0.28 18.86
N ILE A 32 45.03 1.33 18.23
CA ILE A 32 44.42 1.96 17.05
C ILE A 32 44.24 0.93 15.92
N ASP A 33 45.20 0.02 15.71
CA ASP A 33 45.13 -0.97 14.64
C ASP A 33 44.05 -2.02 14.88
N THR A 34 43.88 -2.44 16.13
CA THR A 34 42.79 -3.35 16.54
C THR A 34 41.43 -2.66 16.41
N ALA A 35 41.34 -1.37 16.74
CA ALA A 35 40.12 -0.57 16.54
C ALA A 35 39.77 -0.42 15.05
N LYS A 36 40.76 -0.12 14.20
CA LYS A 36 40.58 -0.04 12.73
C LYS A 36 40.06 -1.36 12.16
N ARG A 37 40.66 -2.50 12.53
CA ARG A 37 40.19 -3.82 12.10
C ARG A 37 38.75 -4.10 12.50
N ARG A 38 38.34 -3.69 13.71
CA ARG A 38 36.94 -3.82 14.17
C ARG A 38 35.98 -2.93 13.36
N ILE A 39 36.39 -1.70 13.07
CA ILE A 39 35.59 -0.77 12.25
C ILE A 39 35.42 -1.32 10.83
N ASP A 40 36.48 -1.83 10.21
CA ASP A 40 36.41 -2.38 8.86
C ASP A 40 35.56 -3.66 8.81
N ALA A 41 35.66 -4.53 9.82
CA ALA A 41 34.79 -5.70 9.95
C ALA A 41 33.31 -5.29 10.12
N MET A 42 33.01 -4.27 10.92
CA MET A 42 31.65 -3.75 11.08
C MET A 42 31.10 -3.14 9.78
N LYS A 43 31.91 -2.39 9.04
CA LYS A 43 31.52 -1.84 7.73
C LYS A 43 31.15 -2.95 6.75
N LYS A 44 31.97 -4.01 6.67
CA LYS A 44 31.69 -5.16 5.82
C LYS A 44 30.37 -5.84 6.20
N ALA A 45 30.13 -6.07 7.49
CA ALA A 45 28.87 -6.66 7.96
C ALA A 45 27.64 -5.78 7.68
N ILE A 46 27.79 -4.45 7.71
CA ILE A 46 26.71 -3.51 7.35
C ILE A 46 26.40 -3.61 5.86
N GLU A 47 27.41 -3.64 4.99
CA GLU A 47 27.20 -3.78 3.54
C GLU A 47 26.57 -5.12 3.17
N GLU A 48 27.00 -6.23 3.80
CA GLU A 48 26.34 -7.54 3.62
C GLU A 48 24.86 -7.51 4.05
N LYS A 49 24.54 -6.84 5.17
CA LYS A 49 23.14 -6.66 5.60
C LYS A 49 22.34 -5.80 4.63
N LYS A 50 22.92 -4.71 4.11
CA LYS A 50 22.25 -3.86 3.10
C LYS A 50 21.97 -4.65 1.82
N ALA A 51 22.94 -5.42 1.33
CA ALA A 51 22.75 -6.29 0.16
C ALA A 51 21.63 -7.31 0.39
N ARG A 52 21.59 -7.93 1.58
CA ARG A 52 20.51 -8.87 1.95
C ARG A 52 19.14 -8.18 2.01
N ILE A 53 19.05 -6.97 2.54
CA ILE A 53 17.81 -6.19 2.57
C ILE A 53 17.36 -5.81 1.16
N ALA A 54 18.28 -5.44 0.27
CA ALA A 54 17.96 -5.14 -1.13
C ALA A 54 17.39 -6.36 -1.85
N ALA A 55 18.02 -7.53 -1.71
CA ALA A 55 17.52 -8.78 -2.29
C ALA A 55 16.14 -9.18 -1.74
N LEU A 56 15.87 -8.95 -0.45
CA LEU A 56 14.55 -9.20 0.13
C LEU A 56 13.47 -8.26 -0.42
N LYS A 57 13.81 -6.99 -0.69
CA LYS A 57 12.89 -6.04 -1.31
C LYS A 57 12.56 -6.42 -2.75
N GLU A 58 13.55 -6.85 -3.51
CA GLU A 58 13.38 -7.33 -4.89
C GLU A 58 12.47 -8.57 -4.97
N ASN A 59 12.64 -9.51 -4.04
CA ASN A 59 11.73 -10.67 -3.91
C ASN A 59 10.30 -10.26 -3.51
N ALA A 60 10.15 -9.22 -2.69
CA ALA A 60 8.82 -8.73 -2.30
C ALA A 60 8.11 -8.03 -3.48
N THR A 61 8.84 -7.30 -4.33
CA THR A 61 8.28 -6.73 -5.56
C THR A 61 7.85 -7.82 -6.54
N LEU A 62 8.67 -8.84 -6.75
CA LEU A 62 8.32 -10.00 -7.58
C LEU A 62 7.06 -10.72 -7.05
N GLY A 63 6.91 -10.85 -5.73
CA GLY A 63 5.70 -11.42 -5.12
C GLY A 63 4.44 -10.62 -5.38
N ASN A 64 4.54 -9.28 -5.41
CA ASN A 64 3.41 -8.40 -5.72
C ASN A 64 3.05 -8.45 -7.21
N ASP A 65 4.03 -8.50 -8.10
CA ASP A 65 3.82 -8.57 -9.54
C ASP A 65 3.12 -9.88 -9.93
N MET A 66 3.57 -11.02 -9.39
CA MET A 66 2.91 -12.31 -9.59
C MET A 66 1.48 -12.34 -9.03
N ALA A 67 1.21 -11.67 -7.90
CA ALA A 67 -0.13 -11.59 -7.32
C ALA A 67 -1.08 -10.76 -8.20
N ASN A 68 -0.58 -9.74 -8.89
CA ASN A 68 -1.36 -8.95 -9.84
C ASN A 68 -1.63 -9.74 -11.12
N GLU A 69 -0.62 -10.43 -11.67
CA GLU A 69 -0.81 -11.32 -12.82
C GLU A 69 -1.83 -12.42 -12.52
N ALA A 70 -1.80 -13.02 -11.33
CA ALA A 70 -2.77 -14.03 -10.91
C ALA A 70 -4.21 -13.49 -10.85
N LYS A 71 -4.40 -12.23 -10.44
CA LYS A 71 -5.72 -11.58 -10.46
C LYS A 71 -6.21 -11.32 -11.87
N GLU A 72 -5.33 -10.88 -12.77
CA GLU A 72 -5.69 -10.68 -14.19
C GLU A 72 -6.05 -11.99 -14.88
N VAL A 73 -5.29 -13.07 -14.61
CA VAL A 73 -5.60 -14.40 -15.13
C VAL A 73 -6.92 -14.91 -14.59
N ALA A 74 -7.21 -14.72 -13.29
CA ALA A 74 -8.49 -15.09 -12.69
C ALA A 74 -9.67 -14.32 -13.32
N ALA A 75 -9.51 -13.02 -13.59
CA ALA A 75 -10.53 -12.21 -14.26
C ALA A 75 -10.79 -12.71 -15.70
N LYS A 76 -9.74 -13.03 -16.46
CA LYS A 76 -9.87 -13.59 -17.81
C LYS A 76 -10.53 -14.97 -17.82
N LEU A 77 -10.25 -15.80 -16.81
CA LEU A 77 -10.91 -17.11 -16.67
C LEU A 77 -12.40 -16.95 -16.42
N ALA A 78 -12.81 -16.04 -15.52
CA ALA A 78 -14.22 -15.77 -15.27
C ALA A 78 -14.95 -15.23 -16.52
N GLU A 79 -14.28 -14.42 -17.33
CA GLU A 79 -14.82 -13.94 -18.60
C GLU A 79 -14.98 -15.07 -19.63
N LEU A 80 -14.00 -15.96 -19.75
CA LEU A 80 -14.08 -17.13 -20.62
C LEU A 80 -15.17 -18.11 -20.17
N GLU A 81 -15.31 -18.35 -18.87
CA GLU A 81 -16.40 -19.18 -18.33
C GLU A 81 -17.78 -18.60 -18.70
N LYS A 82 -17.94 -17.28 -18.62
CA LYS A 82 -19.18 -16.61 -19.04
C LYS A 82 -19.43 -16.75 -20.55
N GLN A 83 -18.40 -16.60 -21.38
CA GLN A 83 -18.51 -16.80 -22.83
C GLN A 83 -18.87 -18.24 -23.18
N MET A 84 -18.34 -19.23 -22.46
CA MET A 84 -18.73 -20.63 -22.63
C MET A 84 -20.18 -20.87 -22.23
N GLU A 85 -20.65 -20.29 -21.12
CA GLU A 85 -22.04 -20.42 -20.71
C GLU A 85 -23.01 -19.77 -21.72
N GLU A 86 -22.62 -18.65 -22.33
CA GLU A 86 -23.37 -18.02 -23.42
C GLU A 86 -23.40 -18.91 -24.67
N LEU A 87 -22.26 -19.50 -25.04
CA LEU A 87 -22.18 -20.45 -26.16
C LEU A 87 -23.04 -21.69 -25.92
N ASP A 88 -22.97 -22.30 -24.73
CA ASP A 88 -23.79 -23.46 -24.37
C ASP A 88 -25.29 -23.13 -24.43
N LYS A 89 -25.70 -21.94 -23.99
CA LYS A 89 -27.09 -21.45 -24.14
C LYS A 89 -27.48 -21.25 -25.60
N THR A 90 -26.57 -20.77 -26.45
CA THR A 90 -26.84 -20.64 -27.89
C THR A 90 -26.94 -21.99 -28.58
N GLU A 91 -26.08 -22.96 -28.22
CA GLU A 91 -26.14 -24.32 -28.76
C GLU A 91 -27.41 -25.05 -28.30
N GLN A 92 -27.81 -24.90 -27.03
CA GLN A 92 -29.09 -25.42 -26.55
C GLN A 92 -30.27 -24.86 -27.34
N ARG A 93 -30.31 -23.54 -27.58
CA ARG A 93 -31.34 -22.90 -28.42
C ARG A 93 -31.35 -23.41 -29.85
N LEU A 94 -30.19 -23.73 -30.43
CA LEU A 94 -30.07 -24.28 -31.78
C LEU A 94 -30.45 -25.77 -31.83
N MET A 95 -30.15 -26.55 -30.79
CA MET A 95 -30.51 -27.97 -30.68
C MET A 95 -31.99 -28.20 -30.37
N GLU A 96 -32.65 -27.29 -29.64
CA GLU A 96 -34.08 -27.36 -29.33
C GLU A 96 -34.99 -27.08 -30.54
N GLY A 97 -34.43 -26.75 -31.72
CA GLY A 97 -35.14 -26.92 -33.00
C GLY A 97 -36.43 -26.12 -33.17
N ASN A 98 -36.60 -24.99 -32.47
CA ASN A 98 -37.76 -24.11 -32.64
C ASN A 98 -37.41 -22.92 -33.55
N PHE A 99 -37.56 -23.14 -34.86
CA PHE A 99 -38.00 -22.07 -35.77
C PHE A 99 -39.50 -21.86 -35.52
N ALA A 100 -39.85 -21.04 -34.52
CA ALA A 100 -41.20 -20.51 -34.38
C ALA A 100 -41.19 -19.21 -33.59
N GLU A 101 -41.66 -18.17 -34.29
CA GLU A 101 -42.47 -17.07 -33.77
C GLU A 101 -41.75 -15.96 -32.99
N GLU A 102 -41.75 -14.77 -33.60
CA GLU A 102 -41.95 -13.52 -32.87
C GLU A 102 -43.14 -13.71 -31.92
N GLU A 103 -42.90 -13.95 -30.63
CA GLU A 103 -43.76 -13.41 -29.58
C GLU A 103 -43.14 -13.60 -28.18
N GLU A 104 -43.27 -12.52 -27.42
CA GLU A 104 -43.26 -12.47 -25.97
C GLU A 104 -41.92 -12.73 -25.26
N LEU A 105 -41.13 -11.66 -25.22
CA LEU A 105 -40.36 -11.30 -24.02
C LEU A 105 -41.23 -11.51 -22.78
N THR A 106 -41.02 -12.61 -22.07
CA THR A 106 -41.62 -12.88 -20.77
C THR A 106 -41.33 -11.69 -19.83
N PRO A 107 -42.30 -11.17 -19.06
CA PRO A 107 -42.13 -10.01 -18.18
C PRO A 107 -41.23 -10.25 -16.95
N GLN A 108 -40.36 -11.26 -16.97
CA GLN A 108 -39.52 -11.63 -15.81
C GLN A 108 -38.07 -11.15 -15.90
N ALA A 109 -37.68 -10.50 -17.01
CA ALA A 109 -36.38 -9.84 -17.17
C ALA A 109 -36.42 -8.30 -16.99
N LYS A 110 -37.57 -7.73 -16.58
CA LYS A 110 -37.75 -6.29 -16.30
C LYS A 110 -38.18 -6.04 -14.85
N LEU A 111 -37.46 -6.66 -13.93
CA LEU A 111 -37.44 -6.27 -12.52
C LEU A 111 -35.98 -6.02 -12.10
N GLU A 112 -35.18 -5.44 -12.99
CA GLU A 112 -34.11 -4.54 -12.54
C GLU A 112 -34.84 -3.30 -12.04
N THR A 113 -34.96 -3.28 -10.73
CA THR A 113 -35.76 -2.34 -9.96
C THR A 113 -35.34 -0.91 -10.30
N GLU A 114 -36.27 0.05 -10.21
CA GLU A 114 -35.93 1.47 -10.36
C GLU A 114 -34.76 1.87 -9.43
N ASP A 115 -34.57 1.14 -8.33
CA ASP A 115 -33.41 1.22 -7.43
C ASP A 115 -32.07 0.83 -8.06
N ASP A 116 -32.02 -0.15 -8.97
CA ASP A 116 -30.79 -0.53 -9.68
C ASP A 116 -30.36 0.56 -10.66
N ILE A 117 -31.32 1.18 -11.34
CA ILE A 117 -31.10 2.30 -12.25
C ILE A 117 -30.66 3.54 -11.46
N LEU A 118 -31.33 3.86 -10.35
CA LEU A 118 -30.99 4.99 -9.50
C LEU A 118 -29.63 4.80 -8.81
N SER A 119 -29.30 3.59 -8.37
CA SER A 119 -28.01 3.30 -7.75
C SER A 119 -26.85 3.34 -8.75
N ALA A 120 -27.07 2.88 -9.99
CA ALA A 120 -26.11 3.02 -11.08
C ALA A 120 -25.85 4.49 -11.42
N GLN A 121 -26.90 5.32 -11.51
CA GLN A 121 -26.78 6.76 -11.75
C GLN A 121 -26.06 7.48 -10.59
N ARG A 122 -26.35 7.11 -9.33
CA ARG A 122 -25.64 7.65 -8.16
C ARG A 122 -24.16 7.29 -8.19
N LYS A 123 -23.81 6.04 -8.46
CA LYS A 123 -22.39 5.62 -8.58
C LYS A 123 -21.67 6.38 -9.68
N GLN A 124 -22.30 6.52 -10.85
CA GLN A 124 -21.71 7.26 -11.97
C GLN A 124 -21.43 8.72 -11.62
N ARG A 125 -22.32 9.38 -10.85
CA ARG A 125 -22.11 10.76 -10.36
C ARG A 125 -20.97 10.84 -9.34
N ILE A 126 -20.90 9.88 -8.42
CA ILE A 126 -19.80 9.79 -7.43
C ILE A 126 -18.45 9.61 -8.16
N ASP A 127 -18.37 8.71 -9.14
CA ASP A 127 -17.11 8.41 -9.83
C ASP A 127 -16.66 9.53 -10.79
N GLN A 128 -17.59 10.36 -11.27
CA GLN A 128 -17.28 11.54 -12.08
C GLN A 128 -16.89 12.78 -11.25
N ASP A 129 -17.04 12.75 -9.93
CA ASP A 129 -16.70 13.89 -9.08
C ASP A 129 -15.17 14.08 -9.00
N PRO A 130 -14.64 15.25 -9.41
CA PRO A 130 -13.19 15.48 -9.46
C PRO A 130 -12.54 15.46 -8.08
N GLN A 131 -13.27 15.79 -7.02
CA GLN A 131 -12.74 15.78 -5.65
C GLN A 131 -12.66 14.35 -5.10
N ILE A 132 -13.60 13.48 -5.45
CA ILE A 132 -13.51 12.04 -5.13
C ILE A 132 -12.31 11.40 -5.84
N GLN A 133 -12.07 11.75 -7.09
CA GLN A 133 -10.87 11.29 -7.81
C GLN A 133 -9.57 11.81 -7.15
N GLU A 134 -9.56 13.06 -6.67
CA GLU A 134 -8.43 13.62 -5.94
C GLU A 134 -8.15 12.86 -4.62
N ILE A 135 -9.19 12.58 -3.82
CA ILE A 135 -9.08 11.78 -2.58
C ILE A 135 -8.52 10.38 -2.88
N ARG A 136 -9.04 9.72 -3.92
CA ARG A 136 -8.55 8.40 -4.35
C ARG A 136 -7.08 8.45 -4.79
N ALA A 137 -6.64 9.52 -5.44
CA ALA A 137 -5.27 9.70 -5.92
C ALA A 137 -4.25 10.04 -4.83
N MET A 138 -4.66 10.50 -3.63
CA MET A 138 -3.72 10.86 -2.55
C MET A 138 -2.88 9.66 -2.11
N THR A 139 -1.56 9.80 -2.07
CA THR A 139 -0.64 8.69 -1.74
C THR A 139 -0.17 8.72 -0.29
N ASN A 140 -0.32 9.86 0.39
CA ASN A 140 0.18 10.06 1.73
C ASN A 140 -0.96 10.31 2.73
N LYS A 141 -0.82 9.70 3.90
CA LYS A 141 -1.75 9.90 5.02
C LYS A 141 -1.92 11.37 5.38
N ASN A 142 -0.80 12.11 5.49
CA ASN A 142 -0.83 13.54 5.83
C ASN A 142 -1.59 14.38 4.80
N GLN A 143 -1.59 14.00 3.52
CA GLN A 143 -2.33 14.73 2.49
C GLN A 143 -3.84 14.56 2.67
N VAL A 144 -4.29 13.35 2.98
CA VAL A 144 -5.70 13.07 3.29
C VAL A 144 -6.10 13.80 4.57
N GLU A 145 -5.21 13.86 5.57
CA GLU A 145 -5.47 14.58 6.80
C GLU A 145 -5.60 16.10 6.58
N GLU A 146 -4.65 16.70 5.86
CA GLU A 146 -4.71 18.14 5.54
C GLU A 146 -5.93 18.47 4.68
N TYR A 147 -6.27 17.63 3.72
CA TYR A 147 -7.45 17.80 2.88
C TYR A 147 -8.75 17.75 3.70
N MET A 148 -8.91 16.75 4.58
CA MET A 148 -10.10 16.63 5.40
C MET A 148 -10.26 17.79 6.39
N LEU A 149 -9.15 18.24 6.98
CA LEU A 149 -9.14 19.40 7.87
C LEU A 149 -9.50 20.69 7.11
N ARG A 150 -8.96 20.87 5.90
CA ARG A 150 -9.17 22.07 5.07
C ARG A 150 -10.59 22.16 4.50
N GLU A 151 -11.09 21.06 3.95
CA GLU A 151 -12.36 21.05 3.21
C GLU A 151 -13.58 20.77 4.11
N TYR A 152 -13.43 19.96 5.16
CA TYR A 152 -14.54 19.51 6.01
C TYR A 152 -14.42 19.94 7.48
N GLY A 153 -13.26 20.42 7.93
CA GLY A 153 -13.06 20.84 9.33
C GLY A 153 -13.20 19.69 10.34
N ILE A 154 -13.05 18.44 9.89
CA ILE A 154 -13.22 17.24 10.73
C ILE A 154 -11.95 17.04 11.57
N GLU A 155 -12.10 16.82 12.89
CA GLU A 155 -10.99 16.43 13.75
C GLU A 155 -10.56 14.99 13.48
N ILE A 156 -9.31 14.81 13.08
CA ILE A 156 -8.86 13.53 12.54
C ILE A 156 -8.23 12.67 13.64
N ASN A 157 -8.75 11.47 13.79
CA ASN A 157 -8.12 10.46 14.61
C ASN A 157 -6.89 9.88 13.89
N ARG A 158 -5.70 10.39 14.23
CA ARG A 158 -4.40 9.95 13.69
C ARG A 158 -4.10 8.45 13.87
N ARG A 159 -4.88 7.72 14.67
CA ARG A 159 -4.75 6.26 14.81
C ARG A 159 -5.39 5.49 13.66
N LYS A 160 -6.32 6.09 12.90
CA LYS A 160 -6.96 5.46 11.74
C LYS A 160 -5.95 5.17 10.64
N THR A 161 -6.17 4.12 9.86
CA THR A 161 -5.34 3.78 8.70
C THR A 161 -5.58 4.75 7.54
N MET A 162 -4.67 4.79 6.57
CA MET A 162 -4.85 5.64 5.38
C MET A 162 -6.11 5.25 4.58
N ALA A 163 -6.45 3.96 4.52
CA ALA A 163 -7.65 3.49 3.85
C ALA A 163 -8.93 3.99 4.56
N GLU A 164 -8.95 3.93 5.89
CA GLU A 164 -10.07 4.45 6.70
C GLU A 164 -10.23 5.96 6.54
N LEU A 165 -9.13 6.72 6.52
CA LEU A 165 -9.18 8.17 6.33
C LEU A 165 -9.65 8.57 4.93
N LYS A 166 -9.30 7.80 3.90
CA LYS A 166 -9.83 8.02 2.55
C LYS A 166 -11.32 7.70 2.47
N ALA A 167 -11.75 6.60 3.07
CA ALA A 167 -13.17 6.24 3.10
C ALA A 167 -14.00 7.34 3.79
N GLU A 168 -13.52 7.87 4.92
CA GLU A 168 -14.18 8.96 5.64
C GLU A 168 -14.21 10.26 4.83
N ALA A 169 -13.13 10.59 4.11
CA ALA A 169 -13.10 11.74 3.20
C ALA A 169 -14.06 11.57 2.01
N GLU A 170 -14.14 10.36 1.43
CA GLU A 170 -15.07 10.03 0.35
C GLU A 170 -16.52 10.10 0.84
N GLU A 171 -16.83 9.54 2.01
CA GLU A 171 -18.18 9.62 2.61
C GLU A 171 -18.60 11.07 2.87
N ALA A 172 -17.72 11.91 3.43
CA ALA A 172 -18.01 13.33 3.64
C ALA A 172 -18.25 14.08 2.33
N ARG A 173 -17.53 13.72 1.25
CA ARG A 173 -17.76 14.28 -0.09
C ARG A 173 -19.08 13.81 -0.68
N ILE A 174 -19.37 12.52 -0.58
CA ILE A 174 -20.63 11.91 -1.05
C ILE A 174 -21.82 12.56 -0.35
N GLN A 175 -21.77 12.74 0.97
CA GLN A 175 -22.80 13.45 1.71
C GLN A 175 -23.03 14.86 1.15
N ARG A 176 -21.98 15.65 0.91
CA ARG A 176 -22.14 16.99 0.30
C ARG A 176 -22.67 16.98 -1.14
N ILE A 177 -22.39 15.94 -1.93
CA ILE A 177 -22.93 15.83 -3.30
C ILE A 177 -24.45 15.67 -3.27
N PHE A 178 -24.96 14.90 -2.30
CA PHE A 178 -26.39 14.62 -2.19
C PHE A 178 -27.15 15.55 -1.23
N GLU A 179 -26.49 16.26 -0.31
CA GLU A 179 -27.11 17.27 0.57
C GLU A 179 -27.47 18.57 -0.16
N ASN A 180 -26.78 18.90 -1.27
CA ASN A 180 -27.12 20.08 -2.07
C ASN A 180 -28.29 19.84 -3.05
N GLU A 181 -28.99 18.71 -2.96
CA GLU A 181 -30.12 18.34 -3.84
C GLU A 181 -31.51 18.44 -3.17
N GLU A 182 -31.61 18.88 -1.90
CA GLU A 182 -32.87 19.29 -1.24
C GLU A 182 -33.07 20.82 -1.27
#